data_AF-A0A182SNV3-F1
#
_entry.id   AF-A0A182SNV3-F1
#
_cell.length_a   1.000
_cell.length_b   1.000
_cell.length_c   1.000
_cell.angle_alpha   90.00
_cell.angle_beta   90.00
_cell.angle_gamma   90.00
#
_symmetry.space_group_name_H-M   'P 1'
#
loop_
_entity.id
_entity.type
_entity.pdbx_description
1 polymer ?
#
loop_
_entity_poly.entity_id
_entity_poly.type
_entity_poly.pdbx_seq_one_letter_code
_entity_poly.pdbx_strand_id
1 'polypeptide(L)'
;MTQQLKDQLKFDIVECREWGHERLVRAQQTVEIRPFDVESWSLLVREGQSRHVNEVRSLYESLVCVFPTTARYWKVYIEQEMKYRNYERVEKLFQRCLVKILNIDLWKLYLTYVKETKAGLSTHK
;
A
#
# COMPACT_ATOMS: atom_id res chain seq x y z
N MET A 1 16.44 11.86 11.59
CA MET A 1 15.78 10.76 10.85
C MET A 1 14.43 10.38 11.47
N THR A 2 14.34 10.23 12.80
CA THR A 2 13.12 9.80 13.51
C THR A 2 11.99 10.84 13.58
N GLN A 3 12.29 12.14 13.58
CA GLN A 3 11.25 13.18 13.64
C GLN A 3 10.53 13.37 12.30
N GLN A 4 11.26 13.36 11.19
CA GLN A 4 10.71 13.53 9.85
C GLN A 4 9.81 12.36 9.42
N LEU A 5 10.16 11.13 9.81
CA LEU A 5 9.29 9.96 9.64
C LEU A 5 8.00 10.07 10.48
N LYS A 6 8.10 10.57 11.72
CA LYS A 6 6.94 10.81 12.58
C LYS A 6 6.01 11.87 12.01
N ASP A 7 6.55 12.98 11.51
CA ASP A 7 5.75 14.08 10.96
C ASP A 7 5.05 13.67 9.65
N GLN A 8 5.71 12.85 8.83
CA GLN A 8 5.12 12.24 7.63
C GLN A 8 3.98 11.27 7.99
N LEU A 9 4.24 10.33 8.91
CA LEU A 9 3.23 9.36 9.39
C LEU A 9 2.01 10.05 10.01
N LYS A 10 2.24 11.15 10.75
CA LYS A 10 1.19 11.88 11.45
C LYS A 10 0.26 12.64 10.50
N PHE A 11 0.76 13.14 9.37
CA PHE A 11 -0.09 13.80 8.36
C PHE A 11 -0.94 12.77 7.57
N ASP A 12 -0.35 11.64 7.21
CA ASP A 12 -1.01 10.64 6.35
C ASP A 12 -2.02 9.75 7.11
N ILE A 13 -1.83 9.51 8.41
CA ILE A 13 -2.73 8.67 9.22
C ILE A 13 -3.97 9.44 9.70
N VAL A 14 -3.89 10.77 9.85
CA VAL A 14 -4.98 11.61 10.40
C VAL A 14 -6.24 11.59 9.53
N GLU A 15 -6.14 11.33 8.22
CA GLU A 15 -7.33 11.15 7.35
C GLU A 15 -8.08 9.83 7.60
N CYS A 16 -7.42 8.78 8.15
CA CYS A 16 -8.03 7.48 8.39
C CYS A 16 -8.78 7.38 9.74
N ARG A 17 -8.98 8.49 10.47
CA ARG A 17 -9.48 8.50 11.86
C ARG A 17 -10.97 8.09 11.98
N GLU A 18 -11.68 7.97 10.86
CA GLU A 18 -13.11 7.65 10.82
C GLU A 18 -13.42 6.15 10.60
N TRP A 19 -12.55 5.25 11.08
CA TRP A 19 -12.81 3.81 10.96
C TRP A 19 -13.74 3.25 12.05
N GLY A 20 -14.20 4.11 12.98
CA GLY A 20 -15.33 3.83 13.89
C GLY A 20 -15.11 2.77 14.98
N HIS A 21 -14.00 2.03 14.97
CA HIS A 21 -13.69 1.02 15.99
C HIS A 21 -12.50 1.44 16.86
N GLU A 22 -12.69 1.42 18.18
CA GLU A 22 -11.65 1.73 19.17
C GLU A 22 -10.35 0.95 18.96
N ARG A 23 -10.45 -0.33 18.54
CA ARG A 23 -9.28 -1.18 18.26
C ARG A 23 -8.39 -0.61 17.15
N LEU A 24 -8.99 0.01 16.14
CA LEU A 24 -8.29 0.58 14.98
C LEU A 24 -7.64 1.91 15.36
N VAL A 25 -8.36 2.72 16.15
CA VAL A 25 -7.82 3.96 16.71
C VAL A 25 -6.60 3.67 17.59
N ARG A 26 -6.65 2.63 18.44
CA ARG A 26 -5.50 2.20 19.24
C ARG A 26 -4.34 1.70 18.39
N ALA A 27 -4.63 0.94 17.32
CA ALA A 27 -3.59 0.49 16.40
C ALA A 27 -2.92 1.67 15.66
N GLN A 28 -3.69 2.68 15.24
CA GLN A 28 -3.17 3.92 14.66
C GLN A 28 -2.24 4.66 15.63
N GLN A 29 -2.70 4.88 16.86
CA GLN A 29 -1.86 5.50 17.91
C GLN A 29 -0.60 4.67 18.18
N THR A 30 -0.72 3.35 18.14
CA THR A 30 0.42 2.46 18.38
C THR A 30 1.45 2.58 17.26
N VAL A 31 1.05 2.65 15.98
CA VAL A 31 2.01 2.82 14.88
C VAL A 31 2.62 4.23 14.84
N GLU A 32 1.93 5.26 15.35
CA GLU A 32 2.51 6.60 15.53
C GLU A 32 3.64 6.60 16.57
N ILE A 33 3.45 5.89 17.68
CA ILE A 33 4.45 5.79 18.77
C ILE A 33 5.54 4.78 18.43
N ARG A 34 5.15 3.65 17.83
CA ARG A 34 5.99 2.51 17.46
C ARG A 34 5.76 2.14 15.98
N PRO A 35 6.45 2.81 15.04
CA PRO A 35 6.25 2.59 13.61
C PRO A 35 6.50 1.16 13.14
N PHE A 36 7.37 0.41 13.81
CA PHE A 36 7.72 -0.96 13.41
C PHE A 36 6.82 -2.04 14.04
N ASP A 37 5.69 -1.66 14.66
CA ASP A 37 4.76 -2.62 15.26
C ASP A 37 3.93 -3.36 14.19
N VAL A 38 4.43 -4.53 13.80
CA VAL A 38 3.85 -5.36 12.73
C VAL A 38 2.42 -5.81 13.04
N GLU A 39 2.07 -6.01 14.32
CA GLU A 39 0.74 -6.46 14.71
C GLU A 39 -0.32 -5.37 14.44
N SER A 40 -0.04 -4.14 14.88
CA SER A 40 -0.91 -2.98 14.61
C SER A 40 -1.04 -2.73 13.10
N TRP A 41 0.06 -2.77 12.35
CA TRP A 41 0.00 -2.63 10.89
C TRP A 41 -0.82 -3.74 10.23
N SER A 42 -0.68 -4.98 10.68
CA SER A 42 -1.46 -6.11 10.15
C SER A 42 -2.95 -5.95 10.40
N LEU A 43 -3.34 -5.43 11.57
CA LEU A 43 -4.73 -5.11 11.88
C LEU A 43 -5.28 -4.01 10.96
N LEU A 44 -4.52 -2.93 10.77
CA LEU A 44 -4.90 -1.81 9.90
C LEU A 44 -5.01 -2.22 8.44
N VAL A 45 -4.07 -3.01 7.93
CA VAL A 45 -4.10 -3.54 6.55
C VAL A 45 -5.30 -4.45 6.34
N ARG A 46 -5.59 -5.34 7.29
CA ARG A 46 -6.75 -6.24 7.19
C ARG A 46 -8.05 -5.46 7.08
N GLU A 47 -8.20 -4.40 7.87
CA GLU A 47 -9.37 -3.53 7.79
C GLU A 47 -9.38 -2.67 6.52
N GLY A 48 -8.21 -2.21 6.06
CA GLY A 48 -8.10 -1.40 4.84
C GLY A 48 -8.47 -2.17 3.56
N GLN A 49 -8.32 -3.49 3.54
CA GLN A 49 -8.69 -4.31 2.37
C GLN A 49 -10.20 -4.31 2.07
N SER A 50 -11.06 -4.14 3.09
CA SER A 50 -12.52 -4.09 2.91
C SER A 50 -13.04 -2.71 2.50
N ARG A 51 -12.20 -1.67 2.55
CA ARG A 51 -12.57 -0.28 2.30
C ARG A 51 -12.22 0.19 0.90
N HIS A 52 -12.81 1.31 0.51
CA HIS A 52 -12.53 1.94 -0.78
C HIS A 52 -11.08 2.44 -0.84
N VAL A 53 -10.40 2.22 -1.97
CA VAL A 53 -8.95 2.53 -2.11
C VAL A 53 -8.61 3.99 -1.77
N ASN A 54 -9.53 4.92 -2.00
CA ASN A 54 -9.34 6.33 -1.66
C ASN A 54 -9.21 6.58 -0.15
N GLU A 55 -9.91 5.83 0.70
CA GLU A 55 -9.90 6.00 2.16
C GLU A 55 -8.66 5.39 2.82
N VAL A 56 -8.04 4.41 2.15
CA VAL A 56 -6.93 3.60 2.69
C VAL A 56 -5.59 3.93 2.03
N ARG A 57 -5.58 4.84 1.06
CA ARG A 57 -4.38 5.17 0.29
C ARG A 57 -3.27 5.71 1.20
N SER A 58 -3.61 6.66 2.07
CA SER A 58 -2.67 7.30 2.99
C SER A 58 -2.10 6.28 3.99
N LEU A 59 -2.92 5.30 4.42
CA LEU A 59 -2.45 4.16 5.22
C LEU A 59 -1.43 3.30 4.46
N TYR A 60 -1.72 2.93 3.20
CA TYR A 60 -0.81 2.09 2.43
C TYR A 60 0.49 2.81 2.07
N GLU A 61 0.45 4.10 1.75
CA GLU A 61 1.65 4.92 1.53
C GLU A 61 2.52 4.98 2.78
N SER A 62 1.91 5.18 3.96
CA SER A 62 2.60 5.12 5.24
C SER A 62 3.24 3.75 5.48
N LEU A 63 2.51 2.68 5.21
CA LEU A 63 2.97 1.30 5.39
C LEU A 63 4.22 1.00 4.53
N VAL A 64 4.19 1.36 3.24
CA VAL A 64 5.33 1.13 2.34
C VAL A 64 6.49 2.10 2.58
N CYS A 65 6.23 3.26 3.21
CA CYS A 65 7.27 4.17 3.68
C CYS A 65 8.03 3.57 4.87
N VAL A 66 7.31 2.99 5.84
CA VAL A 66 7.91 2.33 7.01
C VAL A 66 8.61 1.03 6.63
N PHE A 67 8.02 0.25 5.74
CA PHE A 67 8.53 -1.06 5.32
C PHE A 67 8.83 -1.11 3.81
N PRO A 68 9.82 -0.33 3.32
CA PRO A 68 10.06 -0.18 1.89
C PRO A 68 10.56 -1.44 1.22
N THR A 69 11.15 -2.39 1.95
CA THR A 69 11.69 -3.65 1.41
C THR A 69 10.72 -4.83 1.52
N THR A 70 9.59 -4.66 2.20
CA THR A 70 8.66 -5.76 2.47
C THR A 70 7.69 -5.94 1.31
N ALA A 71 8.01 -6.85 0.39
CA ALA A 71 7.24 -7.12 -0.83
C ALA A 71 5.74 -7.37 -0.57
N ARG A 72 5.40 -8.03 0.55
CA ARG A 72 4.01 -8.33 0.93
C ARG A 72 3.14 -7.07 1.02
N TYR A 73 3.66 -5.98 1.55
CA TYR A 73 2.89 -4.74 1.73
C TYR A 73 2.69 -4.00 0.42
N TRP A 74 3.72 -3.97 -0.43
CA TRP A 74 3.60 -3.47 -1.80
C TRP A 74 2.56 -4.23 -2.61
N LYS A 75 2.57 -5.57 -2.48
CA LYS A 75 1.61 -6.45 -3.17
C LYS A 75 0.17 -6.09 -2.79
N VAL A 76 -0.14 -6.02 -1.50
CA VAL A 76 -1.51 -5.68 -1.05
C VAL A 76 -1.94 -4.30 -1.53
N TYR A 77 -1.05 -3.31 -1.53
CA TYR A 77 -1.37 -1.98 -2.00
C TYR A 77 -1.66 -1.97 -3.52
N ILE A 78 -0.79 -2.61 -4.32
CA ILE A 78 -0.97 -2.70 -5.77
C ILE A 78 -2.27 -3.45 -6.12
N GLU A 79 -2.54 -4.58 -5.45
CA GLU A 79 -3.78 -5.35 -5.65
C GLU A 79 -5.03 -4.51 -5.36
N GLN A 80 -4.99 -3.66 -4.32
CA GLN A 80 -6.10 -2.75 -4.04
C GLN A 80 -6.27 -1.71 -5.15
N GLU A 81 -5.22 -1.05 -5.62
CA GLU A 81 -5.34 -0.07 -6.72
C GLU A 81 -5.75 -0.73 -8.05
N MET A 82 -5.32 -1.97 -8.31
CA MET A 82 -5.75 -2.77 -9.46
C MET A 82 -7.24 -3.11 -9.40
N LYS A 83 -7.78 -3.47 -8.22
CA LYS A 83 -9.22 -3.76 -8.03
C LYS A 83 -10.11 -2.60 -8.48
N TYR A 84 -9.66 -1.37 -8.28
CA TYR A 84 -10.36 -0.15 -8.70
C TYR A 84 -9.92 0.39 -10.07
N ARG A 85 -9.11 -0.36 -10.83
CA ARG A 85 -8.62 -0.02 -12.16
C ARG A 85 -7.86 1.30 -12.24
N ASN A 86 -7.20 1.71 -11.15
CA ASN A 86 -6.39 2.93 -11.10
C ASN A 86 -5.00 2.68 -11.71
N TYR A 87 -4.95 2.31 -13.00
CA TYR A 87 -3.75 1.78 -13.64
C TYR A 87 -2.57 2.75 -13.69
N GLU A 88 -2.81 4.06 -13.76
CA GLU A 88 -1.74 5.08 -13.69
C GLU A 88 -1.01 5.04 -12.34
N ARG A 89 -1.74 4.83 -11.24
CA ARG A 89 -1.15 4.69 -9.90
C ARG A 89 -0.42 3.36 -9.76
N VAL A 90 -1.03 2.28 -10.25
CA VAL A 90 -0.41 0.95 -10.27
C VAL A 90 0.95 0.98 -10.96
N GLU A 91 1.07 1.67 -12.10
CA GLU A 91 2.35 1.83 -12.80
C GLU A 91 3.40 2.56 -11.96
N LYS A 92 3.02 3.68 -11.31
CA LYS A 92 3.91 4.42 -10.40
C LYS A 92 4.36 3.57 -9.20
N LEU A 93 3.48 2.70 -8.68
CA LEU A 93 3.84 1.78 -7.60
C LEU A 93 4.85 0.73 -8.05
N PHE A 94 4.65 0.12 -9.23
CA PHE A 94 5.61 -0.81 -9.80
C PHE A 94 6.99 -0.16 -10.05
N GLN A 95 7.03 1.07 -10.55
CA GLN A 95 8.26 1.83 -10.73
C GLN A 95 9.02 2.06 -9.41
N ARG A 96 8.30 2.30 -8.31
CA ARG A 96 8.90 2.49 -6.98
C ARG A 96 9.43 1.18 -6.38
N CYS A 97 8.69 0.08 -6.51
CA CYS A 97 9.01 -1.16 -5.80
C CYS A 97 9.93 -2.10 -6.59
N LEU A 98 9.73 -2.28 -7.91
CA LEU A 98 10.49 -3.26 -8.71
C LEU A 98 11.97 -2.88 -8.88
N VAL A 99 12.29 -1.59 -8.87
CA VAL A 99 13.68 -1.11 -8.95
C VAL A 99 14.47 -1.45 -7.68
N LYS A 100 13.78 -1.59 -6.53
CA LYS A 100 14.41 -1.78 -5.22
C LYS A 100 14.30 -3.20 -4.68
N ILE A 101 13.26 -3.94 -5.08
CA ILE A 101 12.88 -5.21 -4.47
C ILE A 101 12.87 -6.32 -5.53
N LEU A 102 13.82 -7.25 -5.40
CA LEU A 102 13.87 -8.46 -6.23
C LEU A 102 12.97 -9.55 -5.64
N ASN A 103 11.66 -9.42 -5.84
CA ASN A 103 10.67 -10.40 -5.37
C ASN A 103 9.82 -10.96 -6.52
N ILE A 104 9.81 -12.29 -6.66
CA ILE A 104 9.13 -12.98 -7.77
C ILE A 104 7.62 -12.75 -7.80
N ASP A 105 6.97 -12.57 -6.65
CA ASP A 105 5.52 -12.37 -6.59
C ASP A 105 5.11 -10.98 -7.08
N LEU A 106 5.94 -9.96 -6.83
CA LEU A 106 5.73 -8.62 -7.40
C LEU A 106 5.90 -8.63 -8.92
N TRP A 107 6.89 -9.37 -9.43
CA TRP A 107 7.08 -9.55 -10.88
C TRP A 107 5.93 -10.30 -11.54
N LYS A 108 5.41 -11.36 -10.90
CA LYS A 108 4.20 -12.06 -11.36
C LYS A 108 3.00 -11.12 -11.41
N LEU A 109 2.80 -10.31 -10.36
CA LEU A 109 1.73 -9.31 -10.32
C LEU A 109 1.87 -8.27 -11.43
N TYR A 110 3.10 -7.82 -11.72
CA TYR A 110 3.38 -6.91 -12.83
C TYR A 110 3.01 -7.52 -14.19
N LEU A 111 3.35 -8.78 -14.42
CA LEU A 111 2.98 -9.48 -15.66
C LEU A 111 1.46 -9.60 -15.80
N THR A 112 0.75 -9.89 -14.70
CA THR A 112 -0.72 -9.89 -14.69
C THR A 112 -1.28 -8.52 -15.06
N TYR A 113 -0.76 -7.44 -14.45
CA TYR A 113 -1.15 -6.07 -14.77
C TYR A 113 -0.91 -5.73 -16.26
N VAL A 114 0.26 -6.07 -16.80
CA VAL A 114 0.58 -5.83 -18.22
C VAL A 114 -0.37 -6.62 -19.12
N LYS A 115 -0.67 -7.87 -18.80
CA LYS A 115 -1.63 -8.68 -19.54
C LYS A 115 -3.01 -8.04 -19.54
N GLU A 116 -3.51 -7.58 -18.40
CA GLU A 116 -4.85 -6.99 -18.29
C GLU A 116 -4.96 -5.63 -19.00
N THR A 117 -3.90 -4.82 -18.97
CA THR A 117 -3.92 -3.46 -19.53
C THR A 117 -3.47 -3.37 -20.99
N LYS A 118 -2.59 -4.28 -21.43
CA LYS A 118 -1.97 -4.24 -22.77
C LYS A 118 -2.36 -5.40 -23.68
N ALA A 119 -3.14 -6.39 -23.23
CA ALA A 119 -3.62 -7.47 -24.12
C ALA A 119 -4.55 -6.98 -25.26
N GLY A 120 -5.06 -5.74 -25.19
CA GLY A 120 -5.82 -5.11 -26.27
C GLY A 120 -4.96 -4.49 -27.38
N LEU A 121 -3.63 -4.41 -27.22
CA LEU A 121 -2.73 -4.02 -28.30
C LEU A 121 -2.52 -5.25 -29.18
N SER A 122 -3.39 -5.41 -30.17
CA SER A 122 -3.27 -6.40 -31.23
C SER A 122 -1.83 -6.42 -31.75
N THR A 123 -1.12 -7.51 -31.44
CA THR A 123 0.14 -7.84 -32.09
C THR A 123 -0.20 -8.20 -33.55
N HIS A 124 -0.32 -7.18 -34.41
CA HIS A 124 -0.18 -7.39 -35.83
C HIS A 124 1.31 -7.61 -36.12
N LYS A 125 1.68 -8.88 -36.25
CA LYS A 125 2.71 -9.34 -37.20
C LYS A 125 2.29 -10.72 -37.72
#